data_AF-A0A0G4FM74-F1
#
_entry.id   AF-A0A0G4FM74-F1
#
_cell.length_a   1.000
_cell.length_b   1.000
_cell.length_c   1.000
_cell.angle_alpha   90.00
_cell.angle_beta   90.00
_cell.angle_gamma   90.00
#
_symmetry.space_group_name_H-M   'P 1'
#
loop_
_entity.id
_entity.type
_entity.pdbx_description
1 polymer ?
#
loop_
_entity_poly.entity_id
_entity_poly.type
_entity_poly.pdbx_seq_one_letter_code
_entity_poly.pdbx_strand_id
1 'polypeptide(L)'
;MSGKDQYKSSGWNAQGNRWTDRGDGNAQGGSYRYDNYDGQGVNRSYYYQNANGSTYHGTKDAQGNQTGGTYTRPNENPRYVGAPKK
;
A
#
# COMPACT_ATOMS: atom_id res chain seq x y z
N MET A 1 27.91 12.28 1.68
CA MET A 1 26.63 11.97 1.01
C MET A 1 26.37 10.48 1.22
N SER A 2 25.53 10.10 2.19
CA SER A 2 25.29 8.68 2.51
C SER A 2 23.94 8.28 1.94
N GLY A 3 23.99 7.69 0.74
CA GLY A 3 22.84 7.12 0.03
C GLY A 3 22.36 5.89 0.77
N LYS A 4 21.27 6.04 1.52
CA LYS A 4 20.46 4.91 1.96
C LYS A 4 19.57 4.53 0.79
N ASP A 5 20.08 3.68 -0.08
CA ASP A 5 19.24 2.90 -0.97
C ASP A 5 18.41 1.94 -0.10
N GLN A 6 17.35 2.48 0.54
CA GLN A 6 16.30 1.66 1.14
C GLN A 6 15.75 0.79 0.01
N TYR A 7 16.05 -0.51 0.06
CA TYR A 7 15.71 -1.47 -0.98
C TYR A 7 14.21 -1.43 -1.27
N LYS A 8 13.80 -0.64 -2.28
CA LYS A 8 12.46 -0.67 -2.84
C LYS A 8 12.31 -2.00 -3.56
N SER A 9 11.77 -3.00 -2.87
CA SER A 9 11.49 -4.29 -3.49
C SER A 9 10.10 -4.27 -4.12
N SER A 10 9.95 -4.90 -5.28
CA SER A 10 8.63 -5.06 -5.90
C SER A 10 8.56 -6.40 -6.61
N GLY A 11 7.36 -6.93 -6.74
CA GLY A 11 7.15 -8.23 -7.37
C GLY A 11 5.71 -8.46 -7.79
N TRP A 12 5.51 -9.55 -8.50
CA TRP A 12 4.21 -10.04 -8.91
C TRP A 12 3.93 -11.36 -8.19
N ASN A 13 2.70 -11.57 -7.76
CA ASN A 13 2.29 -12.88 -7.25
C ASN A 13 1.70 -13.75 -8.36
N ALA A 14 1.46 -15.04 -8.08
CA ALA A 14 0.93 -15.99 -9.06
C ALA A 14 -0.47 -15.64 -9.60
N GLN A 15 -1.19 -14.73 -8.94
CA GLN A 15 -2.50 -14.24 -9.37
C GLN A 15 -2.39 -13.00 -10.27
N GLY A 16 -1.17 -12.54 -10.57
CA GLY A 16 -0.95 -11.35 -11.39
C GLY A 16 -1.11 -10.03 -10.62
N ASN A 17 -1.12 -10.03 -9.29
CA ASN A 17 -1.14 -8.80 -8.50
C ASN A 17 0.29 -8.30 -8.24
N ARG A 18 0.47 -6.98 -8.22
CA ARG A 18 1.78 -6.38 -7.98
C ARG A 18 1.88 -5.84 -6.56
N TRP A 19 2.96 -6.16 -5.88
CA TRP A 19 3.31 -5.55 -4.60
C TRP A 19 4.59 -4.70 -4.76
N THR A 20 4.69 -3.64 -3.99
CA THR A 20 5.84 -2.74 -3.93
C THR A 20 6.07 -2.34 -2.48
N ASP A 21 7.18 -2.80 -1.92
CA ASP A 21 7.72 -2.30 -0.68
C ASP A 21 8.31 -0.90 -0.89
N ARG A 22 7.95 0.02 0.01
CA ARG A 22 8.38 1.41 0.01
C ARG A 22 9.24 1.75 1.23
N GLY A 23 9.63 0.74 2.01
CA GLY A 23 10.55 0.87 3.14
C GLY A 23 9.84 1.04 4.48
N ASP A 24 10.55 1.63 5.43
CA ASP A 24 10.10 1.73 6.82
C ASP A 24 8.81 2.57 6.98
N GLY A 25 8.09 2.32 8.08
CA GLY A 25 6.88 3.05 8.42
C GLY A 25 6.42 2.81 9.87
N ASN A 26 5.50 3.66 10.34
CA ASN A 26 4.94 3.65 11.69
C ASN A 26 3.88 2.56 11.91
N ALA A 27 3.71 1.67 10.94
CA ALA A 27 2.85 0.52 11.06
C ALA A 27 3.66 -0.75 10.76
N GLN A 28 3.27 -1.85 11.39
CA GLN A 28 3.93 -3.13 11.23
C GLN A 28 3.92 -3.55 9.75
N GLY A 29 5.09 -3.89 9.22
CA GLY A 29 5.28 -4.21 7.80
C GLY A 29 5.66 -3.01 6.92
N GLY A 30 5.85 -1.82 7.50
CA GLY A 30 6.41 -0.66 6.81
C GLY A 30 5.39 0.07 5.92
N SER A 31 5.91 0.72 4.89
CA SER A 31 5.18 1.44 3.87
C SER A 31 5.14 0.57 2.61
N TYR A 32 3.97 0.39 2.00
CA TYR A 32 3.84 -0.45 0.82
C TYR A 32 2.72 0.01 -0.11
N ARG A 33 2.76 -0.47 -1.35
CA ARG A 33 1.66 -0.40 -2.32
C ARG A 33 1.38 -1.80 -2.86
N TYR A 34 0.11 -2.13 -2.96
CA TYR A 34 -0.37 -3.36 -3.55
C TYR A 34 -1.41 -3.02 -4.60
N ASP A 35 -1.17 -3.43 -5.83
CA ASP A 35 -1.99 -3.15 -6.99
C ASP A 35 -2.69 -4.45 -7.40
N ASN A 36 -4.03 -4.44 -7.34
CA ASN A 36 -4.86 -5.57 -7.73
C ASN A 36 -5.16 -5.50 -9.21
N TYR A 37 -4.65 -6.46 -9.96
CA TYR A 37 -4.97 -6.63 -11.37
C TYR A 37 -5.97 -7.76 -11.51
N ASP A 38 -6.89 -7.63 -12.46
CA ASP A 38 -7.68 -8.77 -12.90
C ASP A 38 -6.83 -9.70 -13.79
N GLY A 39 -7.36 -10.89 -14.08
CA GLY A 39 -6.72 -11.85 -14.99
C GLY A 39 -6.58 -11.36 -16.44
N GLN A 40 -7.02 -10.13 -16.75
CA GLN A 40 -6.85 -9.47 -18.04
C GLN A 40 -5.81 -8.34 -17.98
N GLY A 41 -5.11 -8.18 -16.86
CA GLY A 41 -4.06 -7.16 -16.68
C GLY A 41 -4.59 -5.75 -16.41
N VAL A 42 -5.88 -5.61 -16.06
CA VAL A 42 -6.48 -4.33 -15.70
C VAL A 42 -6.45 -4.12 -14.19
N ASN A 43 -5.85 -3.02 -13.73
CA ASN A 43 -5.80 -2.66 -12.31
C ASN A 43 -7.17 -2.14 -11.85
N ARG A 44 -7.90 -2.93 -11.07
CA ARG A 44 -9.24 -2.57 -10.57
C ARG A 44 -9.23 -1.94 -9.19
N SER A 45 -8.19 -2.19 -8.40
CA SER A 45 -8.06 -1.60 -7.07
C SER A 45 -6.61 -1.60 -6.63
N TYR A 46 -6.33 -0.85 -5.57
CA TYR A 46 -5.03 -0.83 -4.94
C TYR A 46 -5.16 -0.58 -3.44
N TYR A 47 -4.29 -1.22 -2.67
CA TYR A 47 -4.07 -0.95 -1.26
C TYR A 47 -2.74 -0.22 -1.09
N TYR A 48 -2.73 0.72 -0.16
CA TYR A 48 -1.57 1.57 0.06
C TYR A 48 -1.42 1.83 1.55
N GLN A 49 -0.24 1.58 2.10
CA GLN A 49 0.14 1.96 3.44
C GLN A 49 1.21 3.04 3.37
N ASN A 50 0.94 4.19 3.99
CA ASN A 50 1.88 5.28 4.10
C ASN A 50 2.90 5.01 5.21
N ALA A 51 4.06 5.65 5.11
CA ALA A 51 5.08 5.63 6.16
C ALA A 51 4.57 6.17 7.51
N ASN A 52 3.57 7.07 7.52
CA ASN A 52 2.96 7.54 8.76
C ASN A 52 1.98 6.53 9.40
N GLY A 53 1.78 5.37 8.78
CA GLY A 53 0.89 4.31 9.24
C GLY A 53 -0.56 4.42 8.78
N SER A 54 -0.95 5.47 8.06
CA SER A 54 -2.29 5.53 7.44
C SER A 54 -2.40 4.60 6.25
N THR A 55 -3.62 4.17 5.92
CA THR A 55 -3.87 3.32 4.76
C THR A 55 -4.90 3.93 3.82
N TYR A 56 -4.80 3.58 2.54
CA TYR A 56 -5.78 3.92 1.53
C TYR A 56 -6.08 2.70 0.67
N HIS A 57 -7.37 2.42 0.46
CA HIS A 57 -7.84 1.45 -0.51
C HIS A 57 -8.56 2.21 -1.63
N GLY A 58 -8.02 2.19 -2.84
CA GLY A 58 -8.62 2.83 -4.01
C GLY A 58 -9.23 1.82 -4.96
N THR A 59 -10.28 2.23 -5.67
CA THR A 59 -10.92 1.45 -6.74
C THR A 59 -10.86 2.23 -8.05
N LYS A 60 -10.80 1.50 -9.17
CA LYS A 60 -10.71 2.05 -10.51
C LYS A 60 -11.67 1.35 -11.47
N ASP A 61 -12.09 2.09 -12.50
CA ASP A 61 -12.79 1.51 -13.65
C ASP A 61 -11.82 0.76 -14.57
N ALA A 62 -12.36 0.16 -15.64
CA ALA A 62 -11.57 -0.59 -16.61
C ALA A 62 -10.59 0.29 -17.42
N GLN A 63 -10.80 1.61 -17.42
CA GLN A 63 -9.97 2.61 -18.08
C GLN A 63 -8.87 3.15 -17.15
N GLY A 64 -8.87 2.73 -15.88
CA GLY A 64 -7.90 3.14 -14.87
C GLY A 64 -8.24 4.44 -14.15
N ASN A 65 -9.42 5.02 -14.39
CA ASN A 65 -9.89 6.20 -13.65
C ASN A 65 -10.31 5.79 -12.25
N GLN A 66 -9.99 6.62 -11.27
CA GLN A 66 -10.36 6.36 -9.89
C GLN A 66 -11.86 6.57 -9.68
N THR A 67 -12.55 5.52 -9.24
CA THR A 67 -14.01 5.53 -9.02
C THR A 67 -14.38 5.71 -7.55
N GLY A 68 -13.42 5.56 -6.64
CA GLY A 68 -13.64 5.77 -5.22
C GLY A 68 -12.49 5.24 -4.37
N GLY A 69 -12.66 5.33 -3.05
CA GLY A 69 -11.75 4.69 -2.11
C GLY A 69 -12.02 5.04 -0.65
N THR A 70 -11.32 4.32 0.21
CA THR A 70 -11.45 4.41 1.67
C THR A 70 -10.10 4.73 2.27
N TYR A 71 -10.06 5.78 3.09
CA TYR A 71 -8.89 6.16 3.87
C TYR A 71 -9.07 5.73 5.33
N THR A 72 -8.01 5.21 5.94
CA THR A 72 -7.96 4.86 7.35
C THR A 72 -6.83 5.65 7.99
N ARG A 73 -7.14 6.41 9.06
CA ARG A 73 -6.13 7.20 9.77
C ARG A 73 -5.15 6.28 10.51
N PRO A 74 -3.93 6.74 10.85
CA PRO A 74 -2.95 5.89 11.51
C PRO A 74 -3.48 5.25 12.79
N ASN A 75 -4.17 6.01 13.65
CA ASN A 75 -4.74 5.53 14.91
C ASN A 75 -5.92 4.55 14.75
N GLU A 76 -6.47 4.40 13.55
CA GLU A 76 -7.54 3.45 13.22
C GLU A 76 -6.97 2.19 12.53
N ASN A 77 -5.70 2.23 12.10
CA ASN A 77 -5.04 1.10 11.49
C ASN A 77 -4.63 0.10 12.59
N PRO A 78 -5.14 -1.15 12.58
CA PRO A 78 -4.80 -2.15 13.59
C PRO A 78 -3.30 -2.53 13.60
N ARG A 79 -2.57 -2.21 12.52
CA ARG A 79 -1.12 -2.43 12.41
C ARG A 79 -0.30 -1.24 12.90
N TYR A 80 -0.92 -0.14 13.31
CA TYR A 80 -0.19 1.06 13.73
C TYR A 80 0.52 0.82 15.06
N VAL A 81 1.83 1.06 15.07
CA VAL A 81 2.70 0.86 16.25
C VAL A 81 3.05 2.18 16.95
N GLY A 82 2.62 3.33 16.40
CA GLY A 82 2.93 4.66 16.92
C GLY A 82 1.88 5.25 17.88
N ALA A 83 0.92 4.47 18.39
CA ALA A 83 0.04 4.92 19.46
C ALA A 83 0.61 4.47 20.81
N PRO A 84 0.72 5.35 21.83
CA PRO A 84 0.90 4.87 23.19
C PRO A 84 -0.30 3.96 23.50
N LYS A 85 -0.01 2.73 23.94
CA LYS A 85 -1.03 1.87 24.55
C LYS A 85 -1.64 2.68 25.71
N LYS A 86 -2.95 2.95 25.64
CA LYS A 86 -3.67 3.50 26.80
C LYS A 86 -3.67 2.50 27.93
#